data_AF-A0A0T7APY6-F1
#
_entry.id   AF-A0A0T7APY6-F1
#
_cell.length_a   1.000
_cell.length_b   1.000
_cell.length_c   1.000
_cell.angle_alpha   90.00
_cell.angle_beta   90.00
_cell.angle_gamma   90.00
#
_symmetry.space_group_name_H-M   'P 1'
#
loop_
_entity.id
_entity.type
_entity.pdbx_description
1 polymer ?
#
loop_
_entity_poly.entity_id
_entity_poly.type
_entity_poly.pdbx_seq_one_letter_code
_entity_poly.pdbx_strand_id
1 'polypeptide(L)'
;MEYIDITEKLVEFYRHLSAADVDRTIFSAKFGDGKTVFLNEFKKEYSDEYTFYTLYPVNYQIAPNEQIMEYIKRDLLFQLILNGMLTPIDNIPDSILLQWYINEKSFNIVKDIIKFAPSILGSGNQFAAVLKGAIALAKDINNKCKEFEEFKAEITEGDFEKAVNIIEKLSEGTGNIYELDLISWLIAQSIAKQDKKSVLIIEDLDRIDPAHLFRILNIFSAHIDRHYLCSDKTIYQDDEEKPFDELPNKFGFDKIIFVMDADSANAAFKNFYGDSNYEGYISKFISKRVFHYSITASAHQLLYAHIEKESGINQYILYEVLESINIKIEQKSLREIARVLDNFESAYRKEKVRITDEFCFLSDTPLVKLLAILIRLGVKRNQLSAFFQAIQPNEKLIELSVCFAMDEGSFIRNEKIYYNGELYQISFYENQYGYGAVKDVKMFSNKKHAIRINCVELNIDLVVKRALHYVN
;
A
#
# COMPACT_ATOMS: atom_id res chain seq x y z
N MET A 1 12.70 4.57 9.30
CA MET A 1 11.87 3.62 10.08
C MET A 1 12.56 2.26 10.19
N GLU A 2 12.46 1.60 11.34
CA GLU A 2 12.83 0.17 11.48
C GLU A 2 11.93 -0.69 10.58
N TYR A 3 12.49 -1.79 10.06
CA TYR A 3 11.78 -2.71 9.19
C TYR A 3 10.73 -3.50 10.00
N ILE A 4 9.46 -3.41 9.60
CA ILE A 4 8.41 -4.30 10.12
C ILE A 4 8.47 -5.58 9.29
N ASP A 5 8.76 -6.69 9.94
CA ASP A 5 8.75 -8.00 9.30
C ASP A 5 7.32 -8.40 8.90
N ILE A 6 7.14 -8.71 7.62
CA ILE A 6 5.86 -9.13 7.02
C ILE A 6 5.88 -10.59 6.55
N THR A 7 6.93 -11.35 6.86
CA THR A 7 7.13 -12.73 6.38
C THR A 7 5.94 -13.63 6.70
N GLU A 8 5.43 -13.58 7.93
CA GLU A 8 4.25 -14.37 8.33
C GLU A 8 3.02 -14.02 7.47
N LYS A 9 2.82 -12.73 7.17
CA LYS A 9 1.69 -12.27 6.36
C LYS A 9 1.82 -12.66 4.89
N LEU A 10 3.04 -12.68 4.36
CA LEU A 10 3.32 -13.19 3.00
C LEU A 10 2.95 -14.68 2.91
N VAL A 11 3.36 -15.49 3.89
CA VAL A 11 3.02 -16.92 3.96
C VAL A 11 1.52 -17.14 4.15
N GLU A 12 0.87 -16.34 4.99
CA GLU A 12 -0.58 -16.41 5.19
C GLU A 12 -1.35 -16.13 3.89
N PHE A 13 -0.93 -15.09 3.15
CA PHE A 13 -1.55 -14.76 1.87
C PHE A 13 -1.29 -15.81 0.80
N TYR A 14 -0.08 -16.37 0.75
CA TYR A 14 0.24 -17.47 -0.16
C TYR A 14 -0.65 -18.68 0.09
N ARG A 15 -0.82 -19.12 1.35
CA ARG A 15 -1.71 -20.24 1.70
C ARG A 15 -3.16 -19.96 1.31
N HIS A 16 -3.61 -18.71 1.42
CA HIS A 16 -4.93 -18.29 0.99
C HIS A 16 -5.09 -18.34 -0.55
N LEU A 17 -4.13 -17.79 -1.30
CA LEU A 17 -4.18 -17.70 -2.76
C LEU A 17 -3.94 -19.05 -3.45
N SER A 18 -3.08 -19.90 -2.90
CA SER A 18 -2.71 -21.21 -3.44
C SER A 18 -3.80 -22.27 -3.28
N ALA A 19 -4.80 -22.02 -2.44
CA ALA A 19 -5.92 -22.92 -2.25
C ALA A 19 -6.63 -23.23 -3.59
N ALA A 20 -6.99 -24.51 -3.79
CA ALA A 20 -7.55 -24.98 -5.05
C ALA A 20 -8.90 -24.35 -5.38
N ASP A 21 -9.68 -24.01 -4.35
CA ASP A 21 -11.00 -23.37 -4.42
C ASP A 21 -10.95 -21.84 -4.51
N VAL A 22 -9.77 -21.24 -4.70
CA VAL A 22 -9.59 -19.77 -4.72
C VAL A 22 -9.08 -19.31 -6.08
N ASP A 23 -9.96 -19.02 -7.02
CA ASP A 23 -9.62 -18.40 -8.32
C ASP A 23 -9.69 -16.86 -8.30
N ARG A 24 -10.38 -16.28 -7.30
CA ARG A 24 -10.53 -14.83 -7.13
C ARG A 24 -10.57 -14.43 -5.67
N THR A 25 -9.95 -13.32 -5.34
CA THR A 25 -9.98 -12.79 -3.98
C THR A 25 -9.85 -11.28 -3.95
N ILE A 26 -10.33 -10.70 -2.85
CA ILE A 26 -10.05 -9.31 -2.50
C ILE A 26 -8.91 -9.32 -1.48
N PHE A 27 -7.82 -8.66 -1.82
CA PHE A 27 -6.78 -8.27 -0.88
C PHE A 27 -7.17 -6.91 -0.29
N SER A 28 -7.76 -6.95 0.90
CA SER A 28 -8.29 -5.77 1.58
C SER A 28 -7.22 -5.14 2.47
N ALA A 29 -6.87 -3.88 2.16
CA ALA A 29 -6.00 -3.08 3.02
C ALA A 29 -6.30 -1.59 2.85
N LYS A 30 -6.22 -0.87 3.97
CA LYS A 30 -6.55 0.55 4.02
C LYS A 30 -5.51 1.39 3.28
N PHE A 31 -5.91 2.60 2.90
CA PHE A 31 -4.97 3.55 2.32
C PHE A 31 -3.82 3.84 3.29
N GLY A 32 -2.59 3.63 2.84
CA GLY A 32 -1.40 3.85 3.66
C GLY A 32 -0.94 2.65 4.50
N ASP A 33 -1.61 1.49 4.45
CA ASP A 33 -1.25 0.28 5.22
C ASP A 33 -0.05 -0.51 4.65
N GLY A 34 0.69 0.06 3.70
CA GLY A 34 1.85 -0.62 3.08
C GLY A 34 1.51 -1.64 2.00
N LYS A 35 0.31 -1.54 1.39
CA LYS A 35 -0.16 -2.39 0.27
C LYS A 35 0.89 -2.64 -0.81
N THR A 36 1.45 -1.57 -1.36
CA THR A 36 2.43 -1.64 -2.45
C THR A 36 3.71 -2.37 -2.03
N VAL A 37 4.16 -2.17 -0.78
CA VAL A 37 5.33 -2.89 -0.24
C VAL A 37 5.02 -4.38 -0.14
N PHE A 38 3.88 -4.73 0.45
CA PHE A 38 3.46 -6.11 0.58
C PHE A 38 3.38 -6.83 -0.78
N LEU A 39 2.70 -6.24 -1.76
CA LEU A 39 2.53 -6.84 -3.08
C LEU A 39 3.86 -6.97 -3.82
N ASN A 40 4.77 -6.01 -3.69
CA ASN A 40 6.11 -6.11 -4.29
C ASN A 40 6.95 -7.22 -3.67
N GLU A 41 6.94 -7.37 -2.35
CA GLU A 41 7.64 -8.46 -1.68
C GLU A 41 6.99 -9.81 -2.00
N PHE A 42 5.65 -9.89 -2.06
CA PHE A 42 4.93 -11.09 -2.47
C PHE A 42 5.26 -11.53 -3.90
N LYS A 43 5.31 -10.57 -4.84
CA LYS A 43 5.69 -10.82 -6.25
C LYS A 43 7.11 -11.36 -6.37
N LYS A 44 8.05 -10.88 -5.54
CA LYS A 44 9.44 -11.36 -5.53
C LYS A 44 9.54 -12.76 -4.94
N GLU A 45 8.98 -12.95 -3.75
CA GLU A 45 9.08 -14.20 -2.98
C GLU A 45 8.47 -15.38 -3.73
N TYR A 46 7.31 -15.17 -4.37
CA TYR A 46 6.58 -16.25 -5.06
C TYR A 46 6.66 -16.15 -6.58
N SER A 47 7.77 -15.60 -7.09
CA SER A 47 8.01 -15.48 -8.54
C SER A 47 8.29 -16.82 -9.21
N ASP A 48 8.66 -17.86 -8.46
CA ASP A 48 8.90 -19.21 -8.97
C ASP A 48 7.60 -19.99 -9.19
N GLU A 49 6.56 -19.69 -8.42
CA GLU A 49 5.25 -20.33 -8.51
C GLU A 49 4.28 -19.60 -9.44
N TYR A 50 4.42 -18.27 -9.53
CA TYR A 50 3.46 -17.40 -10.21
C TYR A 50 4.09 -16.45 -11.22
N THR A 51 3.37 -16.18 -12.31
CA THR A 51 3.62 -15.04 -13.18
C THR A 51 2.61 -13.94 -12.89
N PHE A 52 3.08 -12.78 -12.46
CA PHE A 52 2.22 -11.67 -12.05
C PHE A 52 2.01 -10.63 -13.16
N TYR A 53 0.77 -10.21 -13.31
CA TYR A 53 0.33 -9.12 -14.19
C TYR A 53 -0.41 -8.09 -13.34
N THR A 54 -0.10 -6.81 -13.50
CA THR A 54 -0.69 -5.74 -12.69
C THR A 54 -1.42 -4.72 -13.57
N LEU A 55 -2.67 -4.44 -13.24
CA LEU A 55 -3.47 -3.38 -13.83
C LEU A 55 -3.69 -2.25 -12.81
N TYR A 56 -3.79 -1.03 -13.31
CA TYR A 56 -4.03 0.17 -12.50
C TYR A 56 -5.27 0.90 -13.03
N PRO A 57 -6.50 0.51 -12.64
CA PRO A 57 -7.72 1.06 -13.24
C PRO A 57 -7.96 2.54 -12.97
N VAL A 58 -7.23 3.16 -12.04
CA VAL A 58 -7.15 4.62 -11.88
C VAL A 58 -6.79 5.33 -13.18
N ASN A 59 -6.03 4.67 -14.07
CA ASN A 59 -5.68 5.20 -15.39
C ASN A 59 -6.84 5.19 -16.40
N TYR A 60 -7.94 4.50 -16.09
CA TYR A 60 -9.10 4.35 -16.96
C TYR A 60 -10.33 5.14 -16.45
N GLN A 61 -10.19 5.86 -15.34
CA GLN A 61 -11.34 6.48 -14.67
C GLN A 61 -12.10 7.47 -15.57
N ILE A 62 -11.42 8.17 -16.48
CA ILE A 62 -12.08 9.11 -17.42
C ILE A 62 -12.52 8.45 -18.74
N ALA A 63 -12.33 7.14 -18.89
CA ALA A 63 -12.62 6.44 -20.13
C ALA A 63 -14.13 6.17 -20.30
N PRO A 64 -14.65 6.16 -21.53
CA PRO A 64 -15.94 5.53 -21.84
C PRO A 64 -15.92 4.03 -21.52
N ASN A 65 -17.08 3.43 -21.24
CA ASN A 65 -17.18 2.03 -20.81
C ASN A 65 -16.57 1.07 -21.84
N GLU A 66 -16.87 1.33 -23.11
CA GLU A 66 -16.47 0.53 -24.26
C GLU A 66 -14.95 0.56 -24.46
N GLN A 67 -14.26 1.59 -23.95
CA GLN A 67 -12.80 1.76 -24.09
C GLN A 67 -11.99 1.17 -22.93
N ILE A 68 -12.61 0.92 -21.77
CA ILE A 68 -11.89 0.39 -20.60
C ILE A 68 -11.27 -0.97 -20.92
N MET A 69 -12.01 -1.83 -21.64
CA MET A 69 -11.51 -3.14 -22.03
C MET A 69 -10.32 -3.03 -23.00
N GLU A 70 -10.35 -2.07 -23.93
CA GLU A 70 -9.21 -1.81 -24.82
C GLU A 70 -7.95 -1.35 -24.07
N TYR A 71 -8.11 -0.54 -23.02
CA TYR A 71 -6.99 -0.14 -22.17
C TYR A 71 -6.45 -1.30 -21.34
N ILE A 72 -7.32 -2.21 -20.88
CA ILE A 72 -6.90 -3.43 -20.19
C ILE A 72 -6.11 -4.35 -21.13
N LYS A 73 -6.65 -4.64 -22.32
CA LYS A 73 -5.96 -5.45 -23.36
C LYS A 73 -4.58 -4.88 -23.65
N ARG A 74 -4.50 -3.55 -23.86
CA ARG A 74 -3.25 -2.83 -24.10
C ARG A 74 -2.24 -3.03 -22.97
N ASP A 75 -2.64 -2.78 -21.73
CA ASP A 75 -1.71 -2.82 -20.59
C ASP A 75 -1.22 -4.24 -20.31
N LEU A 76 -2.04 -5.27 -20.57
CA LEU A 76 -1.62 -6.68 -20.52
C LEU A 76 -0.65 -7.02 -21.66
N LEU A 77 -0.94 -6.58 -22.90
CA LEU A 77 -0.06 -6.78 -24.04
C LEU A 77 1.33 -6.18 -23.78
N PHE A 78 1.40 -5.00 -23.14
CA PHE A 78 2.68 -4.37 -22.81
C PHE A 78 3.50 -5.20 -21.83
N GLN A 79 2.85 -5.74 -20.80
CA GLN A 79 3.50 -6.60 -19.82
C GLN A 79 4.00 -7.91 -20.46
N LEU A 80 3.22 -8.50 -21.35
CA LEU A 80 3.64 -9.69 -22.12
C LEU A 80 4.87 -9.41 -22.98
N ILE A 81 4.91 -8.26 -23.67
CA ILE A 81 6.07 -7.85 -24.48
C ILE A 81 7.30 -7.61 -23.58
N LEU A 82 7.14 -6.88 -22.47
CA LEU A 82 8.23 -6.58 -21.54
C LEU A 82 8.84 -7.84 -20.93
N ASN A 83 8.00 -8.80 -20.60
CA ASN A 83 8.42 -10.05 -19.96
C ASN A 83 8.92 -11.08 -20.98
N GLY A 84 8.84 -10.80 -22.29
CA GLY A 84 9.22 -11.74 -23.34
C GLY A 84 8.32 -12.98 -23.42
N MET A 85 7.07 -12.85 -22.94
CA MET A 85 6.10 -13.95 -22.80
C MET A 85 5.03 -13.95 -23.91
N LEU A 86 5.17 -13.09 -24.91
CA LEU A 86 4.20 -12.98 -26.00
C LEU A 86 4.31 -14.18 -26.95
N THR A 87 3.18 -14.78 -27.29
CA THR A 87 3.12 -15.89 -28.25
C THR A 87 3.63 -15.46 -29.63
N PRO A 88 4.53 -16.24 -30.27
CA PRO A 88 4.97 -15.98 -31.63
C PRO A 88 3.81 -16.01 -32.63
N ILE A 89 3.85 -15.12 -33.63
CA ILE A 89 2.76 -14.95 -34.60
C ILE A 89 2.55 -16.18 -35.49
N ASP A 90 3.59 -16.96 -35.76
CA ASP A 90 3.47 -18.19 -36.54
C ASP A 90 2.56 -19.25 -35.89
N ASN A 91 2.20 -19.07 -34.62
CA ASN A 91 1.27 -19.94 -33.90
C ASN A 91 -0.17 -19.40 -33.89
N ILE A 92 -0.46 -18.27 -34.55
CA ILE A 92 -1.81 -17.69 -34.61
C ILE A 92 -2.61 -18.41 -35.70
N PRO A 93 -3.83 -18.88 -35.43
CA PRO A 93 -4.70 -19.47 -36.44
C PRO A 93 -5.03 -18.49 -37.57
N ASP A 94 -5.01 -18.98 -38.82
CA ASP A 94 -5.37 -18.19 -40.01
C ASP A 94 -6.76 -17.56 -39.89
N SER A 95 -7.71 -18.23 -39.22
CA SER A 95 -9.07 -17.71 -38.98
C SER A 95 -9.08 -16.44 -38.12
N ILE A 96 -8.15 -16.31 -37.17
CA ILE A 96 -8.01 -15.13 -36.30
C ILE A 96 -7.28 -14.01 -37.05
N LEU A 97 -6.24 -14.35 -37.81
CA LEU A 97 -5.51 -13.39 -38.65
C LEU A 97 -6.39 -12.83 -39.78
N LEU A 98 -7.22 -13.67 -40.40
CA LEU A 98 -8.15 -13.27 -41.44
C LEU A 98 -9.24 -12.35 -40.88
N GLN A 99 -9.79 -12.65 -39.69
CA GLN A 99 -10.72 -11.75 -38.99
C GLN A 99 -10.08 -10.37 -38.76
N TRP A 100 -8.82 -10.32 -38.36
CA TRP A 100 -8.10 -9.06 -38.18
C TRP A 100 -7.90 -8.30 -39.49
N TYR A 101 -7.45 -9.01 -40.53
CA TYR A 101 -7.23 -8.45 -41.86
C TYR A 101 -8.52 -7.84 -42.43
N ILE A 102 -9.65 -8.55 -42.32
CA ILE A 102 -10.96 -8.09 -42.77
C ILE A 102 -11.44 -6.87 -41.99
N ASN A 103 -11.33 -6.93 -40.66
CA ASN A 103 -11.96 -5.93 -39.82
C ASN A 103 -11.20 -4.60 -39.75
N GLU A 104 -9.95 -4.54 -40.23
CA GLU A 104 -9.01 -3.41 -40.45
C GLU A 104 -9.26 -2.06 -39.72
N LYS A 105 -9.89 -2.10 -38.55
CA LYS A 105 -10.32 -0.94 -37.79
C LYS A 105 -9.93 -1.12 -36.32
N SER A 106 -9.14 -0.15 -35.90
CA SER A 106 -9.08 0.46 -34.55
C SER A 106 -7.90 0.14 -33.62
N PHE A 107 -6.97 -0.77 -33.94
CA PHE A 107 -5.81 -0.98 -33.07
C PHE A 107 -4.48 -0.98 -33.84
N ASN A 108 -3.89 0.21 -33.98
CA ASN A 108 -2.52 0.32 -34.47
C ASN A 108 -1.61 0.18 -33.26
N ILE A 109 -1.22 -1.08 -32.98
CA ILE A 109 -0.41 -1.50 -31.83
C ILE A 109 0.72 -0.50 -31.56
N VAL A 110 1.46 -0.11 -32.59
CA VAL A 110 2.60 0.83 -32.50
C VAL A 110 2.14 2.25 -32.15
N LYS A 111 1.14 2.79 -32.86
CA LYS A 111 0.61 4.13 -32.62
C LYS A 111 0.02 4.26 -31.21
N ASP A 112 -0.67 3.23 -30.74
CA ASP A 112 -1.32 3.25 -29.44
C ASP A 112 -0.32 3.02 -28.30
N ILE A 113 0.77 2.27 -28.54
CA ILE A 113 1.94 2.26 -27.65
C ILE A 113 2.57 3.64 -27.53
N ILE A 114 2.81 4.33 -28.66
CA ILE A 114 3.44 5.65 -28.65
C ILE A 114 2.59 6.68 -27.90
N LYS A 115 1.26 6.66 -28.06
CA LYS A 115 0.34 7.60 -27.39
C LYS A 115 0.31 7.44 -25.87
N PHE A 116 0.50 6.23 -25.34
CA PHE A 116 0.21 5.90 -23.93
C PHE A 116 1.42 5.41 -23.14
N ALA A 117 2.57 5.21 -23.80
CA ALA A 117 3.80 4.82 -23.13
C ALA A 117 4.27 5.74 -21.99
N PRO A 118 4.06 7.07 -22.02
CA PRO A 118 4.49 7.94 -20.92
C PRO A 118 3.83 7.62 -19.56
N SER A 119 2.65 6.99 -19.54
CA SER A 119 1.90 6.69 -18.31
C SER A 119 2.17 5.33 -17.69
N ILE A 120 2.85 4.41 -18.40
CA ILE A 120 2.99 2.99 -17.98
C ILE A 120 4.44 2.61 -17.68
N LEU A 121 5.43 3.35 -18.19
CA LEU A 121 6.83 2.93 -18.18
C LEU A 121 7.66 3.84 -17.26
N GLY A 122 8.22 3.25 -16.20
CA GLY A 122 9.00 3.96 -15.19
C GLY A 122 10.38 4.42 -15.67
N SER A 123 10.80 4.03 -16.88
CA SER A 123 12.07 4.45 -17.47
C SER A 123 12.05 4.44 -19.01
N GLY A 124 12.88 5.28 -19.63
CA GLY A 124 13.02 5.34 -21.10
C GLY A 124 13.52 4.03 -21.73
N ASN A 125 14.25 3.20 -20.98
CA ASN A 125 14.75 1.90 -21.46
C ASN A 125 13.61 0.89 -21.63
N GLN A 126 12.68 0.83 -20.67
CA GLN A 126 11.51 -0.04 -20.78
C GLN A 126 10.63 0.37 -21.97
N PHE A 127 10.47 1.68 -22.20
CA PHE A 127 9.75 2.18 -23.36
C PHE A 127 10.36 1.73 -24.68
N ALA A 128 11.68 1.86 -24.83
CA ALA A 128 12.37 1.40 -26.04
C ALA A 128 12.18 -0.10 -26.29
N ALA A 129 12.20 -0.91 -25.22
CA ALA A 129 11.97 -2.35 -25.31
C ALA A 129 10.54 -2.67 -25.79
N VAL A 130 9.52 -2.05 -25.19
CA VAL A 130 8.11 -2.22 -25.60
C VAL A 130 7.90 -1.80 -27.05
N LEU A 131 8.42 -0.63 -27.41
CA LEU A 131 8.28 -0.10 -28.76
C LEU A 131 8.91 -1.03 -29.79
N LYS A 132 10.11 -1.56 -29.51
CA LYS A 132 10.77 -2.54 -30.38
C LYS A 132 9.95 -3.81 -30.53
N GLY A 133 9.46 -4.37 -29.42
CA GLY A 133 8.64 -5.59 -29.43
C GLY A 133 7.34 -5.40 -30.20
N ALA A 134 6.70 -4.24 -30.08
CA ALA A 134 5.49 -3.92 -30.81
C ALA A 134 5.69 -3.66 -32.30
N ILE A 135 6.81 -3.03 -32.68
CA ILE A 135 7.17 -2.88 -34.09
C ILE A 135 7.40 -4.26 -34.71
N ALA A 136 8.06 -5.17 -33.98
CA ALA A 136 8.25 -6.55 -34.43
C ALA A 136 6.89 -7.26 -34.62
N LEU A 137 6.03 -7.24 -33.60
CA LEU A 137 4.68 -7.80 -33.65
C LEU A 137 3.87 -7.25 -34.84
N ALA A 138 3.85 -5.93 -35.03
CA ALA A 138 3.14 -5.31 -36.15
C ALA A 138 3.71 -5.69 -37.52
N LYS A 139 5.04 -5.81 -37.64
CA LYS A 139 5.70 -6.24 -38.88
C LYS A 139 5.34 -7.68 -39.24
N ASP A 140 5.37 -8.56 -38.25
CA ASP A 140 5.11 -9.97 -38.42
C ASP A 140 3.63 -10.24 -38.75
N ILE A 141 2.68 -9.54 -38.10
CA ILE A 141 1.26 -9.56 -38.47
C ILE A 141 1.09 -9.10 -39.92
N ASN A 142 1.70 -7.97 -40.29
CA ASN A 142 1.61 -7.44 -41.67
C ASN A 142 2.20 -8.41 -42.70
N ASN A 143 3.27 -9.12 -42.37
CA ASN A 143 3.83 -10.12 -43.27
C ASN A 143 2.87 -11.29 -43.50
N LYS A 144 2.22 -11.79 -42.44
CA LYS A 144 1.19 -12.83 -42.55
C LYS A 144 -0.04 -12.35 -43.31
N CYS A 145 -0.49 -11.12 -43.08
CA CYS A 145 -1.63 -10.57 -43.82
C CYS A 145 -1.37 -10.41 -45.33
N LYS A 146 -0.11 -10.28 -45.78
CA LYS A 146 0.20 -10.27 -47.22
C LYS A 146 -0.13 -11.59 -47.91
N GLU A 147 -0.04 -12.72 -47.19
CA GLU A 147 -0.44 -14.03 -47.72
C GLU A 147 -1.94 -14.01 -48.10
N PHE A 148 -2.78 -13.27 -47.35
CA PHE A 148 -4.20 -13.10 -47.69
C PHE A 148 -4.45 -12.14 -48.87
N GLU A 149 -3.62 -11.11 -49.05
CA GLU A 149 -3.70 -10.24 -50.24
C GLU A 149 -3.37 -11.01 -51.52
N GLU A 150 -2.34 -11.87 -51.47
CA GLU A 150 -1.98 -12.78 -52.56
C GLU A 150 -3.13 -13.74 -52.86
N PHE A 151 -3.70 -14.36 -51.83
CA PHE A 151 -4.86 -15.25 -51.98
C PHE A 151 -6.10 -14.54 -52.55
N LYS A 152 -6.39 -13.31 -52.09
CA LYS A 152 -7.49 -12.49 -52.60
C LYS A 152 -7.34 -12.19 -54.10
N ALA A 153 -6.11 -11.96 -54.57
CA ALA A 153 -5.83 -11.73 -55.98
C ALA A 153 -6.08 -12.96 -56.88
N GLU A 154 -6.08 -14.16 -56.30
CA GLU A 154 -6.33 -15.42 -57.01
C GLU A 154 -7.83 -15.81 -57.07
N ILE A 155 -8.70 -15.14 -56.30
CA ILE A 155 -10.14 -15.42 -56.21
C ILE A 155 -10.93 -14.40 -57.04
N THR A 156 -12.06 -14.82 -57.62
CA THR A 156 -13.01 -13.93 -58.28
C THR A 156 -13.52 -12.84 -57.33
N GLU A 157 -13.45 -11.58 -57.80
CA GLU A 157 -13.69 -10.34 -57.04
C GLU A 157 -15.01 -10.34 -56.21
N GLY A 158 -16.04 -11.09 -56.64
CA GLY A 158 -17.34 -11.15 -55.97
C GLY A 158 -17.57 -12.26 -54.93
N ASP A 159 -16.72 -13.27 -54.83
CA ASP A 159 -16.89 -14.36 -53.85
C ASP A 159 -16.20 -14.05 -52.53
N PHE A 160 -15.02 -13.43 -52.60
CA PHE A 160 -14.32 -12.91 -51.43
C PHE A 160 -15.13 -11.82 -50.73
N GLU A 161 -15.68 -10.85 -51.48
CA GLU A 161 -16.52 -9.79 -50.92
C GLU A 161 -17.79 -10.30 -50.21
N LYS A 162 -18.42 -11.37 -50.71
CA LYS A 162 -19.57 -11.97 -50.05
C LYS A 162 -19.19 -12.64 -48.74
N ALA A 163 -18.08 -13.38 -48.70
CA ALA A 163 -17.58 -14.02 -47.49
C ALA A 163 -17.18 -12.97 -46.42
N VAL A 164 -16.48 -11.91 -46.84
CA VAL A 164 -16.10 -10.77 -46.00
C VAL A 164 -17.33 -10.09 -45.40
N ASN A 165 -18.34 -9.76 -46.21
CA ASN A 165 -19.58 -9.13 -45.73
C ASN A 165 -20.36 -9.98 -44.72
N ILE A 166 -20.22 -11.31 -44.75
CA ILE A 166 -20.81 -12.21 -43.75
C ILE A 166 -20.01 -12.16 -42.45
N ILE A 167 -18.68 -12.17 -42.53
CA ILE A 167 -17.78 -12.11 -41.37
C ILE A 167 -17.89 -10.75 -40.65
N GLU A 168 -17.91 -9.63 -41.39
CA GLU A 168 -18.07 -8.30 -40.81
C GLU A 168 -19.37 -8.19 -40.00
N LYS A 169 -20.50 -8.68 -40.53
CA LYS A 169 -21.80 -8.68 -39.84
C LYS A 169 -21.85 -9.53 -38.58
N LEU A 170 -20.96 -10.52 -38.45
CA LEU A 170 -20.85 -11.37 -37.26
C LEU A 170 -19.92 -10.75 -36.19
N SER A 171 -19.08 -9.79 -36.57
CA SER A 171 -18.05 -9.19 -35.73
C SER A 171 -18.46 -7.88 -35.02
N GLU A 172 -19.73 -7.48 -35.05
CA GLU A 172 -20.17 -6.18 -34.52
C GLU A 172 -19.97 -6.06 -32.98
N GLY A 173 -18.99 -5.22 -32.60
CA GLY A 173 -18.91 -4.58 -31.28
C GLY A 173 -17.51 -4.57 -30.65
N THR A 174 -16.71 -3.55 -30.93
CA THR A 174 -15.43 -3.31 -30.22
C THR A 174 -15.67 -3.13 -28.72
N GLY A 175 -14.89 -3.83 -27.89
CA GLY A 175 -15.02 -3.79 -26.44
C GLY A 175 -16.17 -4.64 -25.87
N ASN A 176 -16.89 -5.39 -26.72
CA ASN A 176 -18.01 -6.22 -26.29
C ASN A 176 -17.52 -7.50 -25.56
N ILE A 177 -18.36 -8.08 -24.71
CA ILE A 177 -18.05 -9.30 -23.96
C ILE A 177 -17.80 -10.52 -24.85
N TYR A 178 -18.41 -10.55 -26.04
CA TYR A 178 -18.31 -11.59 -27.08
C TYR A 178 -17.11 -11.41 -28.02
N GLU A 179 -16.38 -10.30 -27.89
CA GLU A 179 -15.23 -10.02 -28.76
C GLU A 179 -14.02 -10.89 -28.36
N LEU A 180 -13.60 -11.73 -29.30
CA LEU A 180 -12.27 -12.33 -29.35
C LEU A 180 -11.60 -11.82 -30.63
N ASP A 181 -10.99 -10.65 -30.50
CA ASP A 181 -10.11 -10.06 -31.51
C ASP A 181 -8.69 -10.69 -31.40
N LEU A 182 -7.84 -10.36 -32.37
CA LEU A 182 -6.45 -10.83 -32.41
C LEU A 182 -5.72 -10.56 -31.09
N ILE A 183 -5.91 -9.39 -30.48
CA ILE A 183 -5.22 -8.99 -29.26
C ILE A 183 -5.69 -9.80 -28.05
N SER A 184 -7.00 -10.00 -27.89
CA SER A 184 -7.55 -10.83 -26.82
C SER A 184 -7.08 -12.27 -26.96
N TRP A 185 -7.07 -12.81 -28.18
CA TRP A 185 -6.57 -14.15 -28.46
C TRP A 185 -5.08 -14.26 -28.12
N LEU A 186 -4.26 -13.30 -28.57
CA LEU A 186 -2.83 -13.24 -28.26
C LEU A 186 -2.56 -13.23 -26.77
N ILE A 187 -3.30 -12.42 -26.00
CA ILE A 187 -3.14 -12.34 -24.55
C ILE A 187 -3.50 -13.69 -23.91
N ALA A 188 -4.68 -14.23 -24.23
CA ALA A 188 -5.15 -15.50 -23.67
C ALA A 188 -4.21 -16.66 -24.01
N GLN A 189 -3.78 -16.75 -25.27
CA GLN A 189 -2.84 -17.76 -25.74
C GLN A 189 -1.48 -17.65 -25.05
N SER A 190 -0.99 -16.42 -24.85
CA SER A 190 0.28 -16.16 -24.17
C SER A 190 0.24 -16.46 -22.67
N ILE A 191 -0.95 -16.37 -22.05
CA ILE A 191 -1.17 -16.80 -20.66
C ILE A 191 -1.24 -18.32 -20.59
N ALA A 192 -1.99 -18.96 -21.49
CA ALA A 192 -2.18 -20.41 -21.51
C ALA A 192 -0.88 -21.21 -21.73
N LYS A 193 0.13 -20.64 -22.41
CA LYS A 193 1.43 -21.27 -22.66
C LYS A 193 2.43 -21.18 -21.50
N GLN A 194 2.05 -20.59 -20.37
CA GLN A 194 2.97 -20.40 -19.25
C GLN A 194 3.02 -21.63 -18.35
N ASP A 195 4.23 -22.02 -17.96
CA ASP A 195 4.44 -23.12 -17.00
C ASP A 195 3.98 -22.75 -15.58
N LYS A 196 4.06 -21.45 -15.24
CA LYS A 196 3.71 -20.90 -13.93
C LYS A 196 2.26 -20.44 -13.93
N LYS A 197 1.63 -20.49 -12.74
CA LYS A 197 0.26 -20.00 -12.57
C LYS A 197 0.21 -18.48 -12.79
N SER A 198 -0.67 -18.05 -13.66
CA SER A 198 -0.84 -16.65 -14.00
C SER A 198 -1.74 -15.94 -12.98
N VAL A 199 -1.30 -14.78 -12.48
CA VAL A 199 -2.00 -14.00 -11.47
C VAL A 199 -2.23 -12.58 -11.97
N LEU A 200 -3.50 -12.19 -12.11
CA LEU A 200 -3.90 -10.82 -12.42
C LEU A 200 -4.16 -10.04 -11.13
N ILE A 201 -3.41 -8.97 -10.91
CA ILE A 201 -3.55 -8.05 -9.78
C ILE A 201 -4.15 -6.74 -10.30
N ILE A 202 -5.24 -6.31 -9.69
CA ILE A 202 -5.94 -5.07 -10.03
C ILE A 202 -5.76 -4.11 -8.85
N GLU A 203 -4.79 -3.20 -8.96
CA GLU A 203 -4.38 -2.27 -7.91
C GLU A 203 -5.12 -0.93 -7.96
N ASP A 204 -5.06 -0.18 -6.86
CA ASP A 204 -5.55 1.20 -6.77
C ASP A 204 -7.06 1.40 -7.04
N LEU A 205 -7.89 0.37 -6.85
CA LEU A 205 -9.36 0.48 -6.99
C LEU A 205 -9.96 1.47 -5.97
N ASP A 206 -9.35 1.62 -4.79
CA ASP A 206 -9.77 2.56 -3.74
C ASP A 206 -9.39 4.02 -4.01
N ARG A 207 -8.72 4.32 -5.12
CA ARG A 207 -8.37 5.70 -5.56
C ARG A 207 -9.35 6.27 -6.59
N ILE A 208 -10.33 5.48 -7.00
CA ILE A 208 -11.32 5.80 -8.02
C ILE A 208 -12.59 6.27 -7.31
N ASP A 209 -13.30 7.24 -7.87
CA ASP A 209 -14.58 7.63 -7.28
C ASP A 209 -15.60 6.47 -7.33
N PRO A 210 -16.56 6.41 -6.40
CA PRO A 210 -17.46 5.26 -6.25
C PRO A 210 -18.19 4.84 -7.55
N ALA A 211 -18.66 5.78 -8.35
CA ALA A 211 -19.40 5.47 -9.57
C ALA A 211 -18.51 4.74 -10.58
N HIS A 212 -17.29 5.23 -10.76
CA HIS A 212 -16.32 4.63 -11.67
C HIS A 212 -15.74 3.32 -11.12
N LEU A 213 -15.58 3.18 -9.80
CA LEU A 213 -15.21 1.91 -9.15
C LEU A 213 -16.20 0.80 -9.50
N PHE A 214 -17.49 1.00 -9.24
CA PHE A 214 -18.50 -0.03 -9.51
C PHE A 214 -18.67 -0.30 -11.00
N ARG A 215 -18.49 0.72 -11.84
CA ARG A 215 -18.47 0.56 -13.30
C ARG A 215 -17.34 -0.36 -13.76
N ILE A 216 -16.13 -0.17 -13.24
CA ILE A 216 -14.97 -1.03 -13.53
C ILE A 216 -15.18 -2.46 -13.01
N LEU A 217 -15.70 -2.61 -11.78
CA LEU A 217 -16.05 -3.92 -11.23
C LEU A 217 -17.10 -4.64 -12.08
N ASN A 218 -18.11 -3.93 -12.58
CA ASN A 218 -19.14 -4.51 -13.45
C ASN A 218 -18.55 -5.00 -14.78
N ILE A 219 -17.60 -4.26 -15.36
CA ILE A 219 -16.85 -4.69 -16.55
C ILE A 219 -16.10 -5.99 -16.26
N PHE A 220 -15.34 -6.06 -15.16
CA PHE A 220 -14.65 -7.30 -14.78
C PHE A 220 -15.63 -8.46 -14.53
N SER A 221 -16.75 -8.23 -13.85
CA SER A 221 -17.77 -9.26 -13.61
C SER A 221 -18.35 -9.83 -14.91
N ALA A 222 -18.70 -8.98 -15.87
CA ALA A 222 -19.22 -9.42 -17.17
C ALA A 222 -18.21 -10.23 -17.98
N HIS A 223 -16.92 -10.09 -17.63
CA HIS A 223 -15.81 -10.76 -18.27
C HIS A 223 -15.32 -12.01 -17.54
N ILE A 224 -15.86 -12.28 -16.35
CA ILE A 224 -15.75 -13.54 -15.59
C ILE A 224 -16.95 -14.43 -15.93
N ASP A 225 -18.18 -13.88 -15.93
CA ASP A 225 -19.42 -14.61 -16.18
C ASP A 225 -19.69 -14.82 -17.70
N ARG A 226 -18.88 -15.63 -18.41
CA ARG A 226 -18.91 -15.76 -19.90
C ARG A 226 -19.48 -17.05 -20.48
N HIS A 227 -20.10 -17.91 -19.69
CA HIS A 227 -20.56 -19.21 -20.20
C HIS A 227 -21.43 -19.05 -21.46
N TYR A 228 -21.12 -19.86 -22.50
CA TYR A 228 -21.86 -19.97 -23.77
C TYR A 228 -21.72 -18.82 -24.79
N LEU A 229 -20.72 -17.93 -24.64
CA LEU A 229 -20.62 -16.73 -25.48
C LEU A 229 -19.67 -16.84 -26.69
N CYS A 230 -18.74 -17.80 -26.72
CA CYS A 230 -17.69 -17.91 -27.76
C CYS A 230 -17.26 -19.38 -28.05
N SER A 231 -18.21 -20.31 -28.03
CA SER A 231 -17.93 -21.77 -28.12
C SER A 231 -17.35 -22.25 -29.45
N ASP A 232 -17.41 -21.42 -30.50
CA ASP A 232 -16.85 -21.68 -31.82
C ASP A 232 -15.38 -21.27 -31.95
N LYS A 233 -14.82 -20.59 -30.95
CA LYS A 233 -13.43 -20.10 -30.95
C LYS A 233 -12.58 -20.92 -30.00
N THR A 234 -11.33 -21.12 -30.35
CA THR A 234 -10.42 -22.00 -29.62
C THR A 234 -9.09 -21.33 -29.29
N ILE A 235 -8.47 -21.84 -28.22
CA ILE A 235 -7.09 -21.56 -27.84
C ILE A 235 -6.36 -22.89 -27.66
N TYR A 236 -5.04 -22.86 -27.71
CA TYR A 236 -4.22 -24.03 -27.48
C TYR A 236 -3.64 -24.01 -26.07
N GLN A 237 -3.80 -25.09 -25.33
CA GLN A 237 -3.16 -25.28 -24.03
C GLN A 237 -2.62 -26.71 -23.97
N ASP A 238 -1.34 -26.86 -23.64
CA ASP A 238 -0.66 -28.17 -23.60
C ASP A 238 -0.80 -28.97 -24.91
N ASP A 239 -0.71 -28.27 -26.06
CA ASP A 239 -0.92 -28.80 -27.42
C ASP A 239 -2.33 -29.35 -27.71
N GLU A 240 -3.30 -29.14 -26.80
CA GLU A 240 -4.70 -29.46 -26.99
C GLU A 240 -5.52 -28.21 -27.32
N GLU A 241 -6.43 -28.35 -28.28
CA GLU A 241 -7.38 -27.30 -28.64
C GLU A 241 -8.52 -27.27 -27.61
N LYS A 242 -8.73 -26.11 -26.97
CA LYS A 242 -9.77 -25.89 -25.98
C LYS A 242 -10.71 -24.76 -26.41
N PRO A 243 -12.03 -24.91 -26.20
CA PRO A 243 -12.97 -23.82 -26.41
C PRO A 243 -12.61 -22.60 -25.55
N PHE A 244 -12.66 -21.42 -26.15
CA PHE A 244 -12.30 -20.17 -25.48
C PHE A 244 -13.23 -19.83 -24.30
N ASP A 245 -14.49 -20.27 -24.36
CA ASP A 245 -15.48 -20.07 -23.30
C ASP A 245 -15.33 -21.03 -22.11
N GLU A 246 -14.43 -22.02 -22.19
CA GLU A 246 -14.01 -22.84 -21.06
C GLU A 246 -12.93 -22.15 -20.20
N LEU A 247 -12.36 -21.02 -20.66
CA LEU A 247 -11.44 -20.23 -19.86
C LEU A 247 -12.13 -19.68 -18.60
N PRO A 248 -11.43 -19.65 -17.45
CA PRO A 248 -12.00 -19.16 -16.19
C PRO A 248 -12.36 -17.66 -16.20
N ASN A 249 -11.80 -16.90 -17.14
CA ASN A 249 -12.06 -15.48 -17.38
C ASN A 249 -11.58 -15.10 -18.79
N LYS A 250 -11.79 -13.82 -19.21
CA LYS A 250 -11.43 -13.34 -20.57
C LYS A 250 -10.11 -13.85 -21.12
N PHE A 251 -9.09 -13.87 -20.27
CA PHE A 251 -7.72 -14.06 -20.68
C PHE A 251 -7.13 -15.35 -20.09
N GLY A 252 -7.94 -16.15 -19.40
CA GLY A 252 -7.51 -17.42 -18.84
C GLY A 252 -6.60 -17.32 -17.62
N PHE A 253 -6.62 -16.21 -16.87
CA PHE A 253 -5.81 -16.10 -15.64
C PHE A 253 -6.21 -17.16 -14.61
N ASP A 254 -5.23 -17.81 -13.98
CA ASP A 254 -5.50 -18.81 -12.91
C ASP A 254 -6.06 -18.16 -11.65
N LYS A 255 -5.58 -16.94 -11.33
CA LYS A 255 -5.95 -16.20 -10.13
C LYS A 255 -6.19 -14.72 -10.45
N ILE A 256 -7.20 -14.12 -9.84
CA ILE A 256 -7.45 -12.67 -9.88
C ILE A 256 -7.47 -12.08 -8.46
N ILE A 257 -6.65 -11.06 -8.22
CA ILE A 257 -6.57 -10.34 -6.94
C ILE A 257 -7.07 -8.91 -7.15
N PHE A 258 -8.19 -8.58 -6.53
CA PHE A 258 -8.69 -7.22 -6.46
C PHE A 258 -8.12 -6.54 -5.20
N VAL A 259 -7.37 -5.46 -5.37
CA VAL A 259 -6.72 -4.76 -4.26
C VAL A 259 -7.48 -3.47 -3.98
N MET A 260 -8.13 -3.41 -2.82
CA MET A 260 -8.93 -2.27 -2.38
C MET A 260 -9.04 -2.23 -0.85
N ASP A 261 -9.74 -1.24 -0.30
CA ASP A 261 -10.25 -1.33 1.06
C ASP A 261 -11.70 -1.83 1.00
N ALA A 262 -11.94 -3.08 1.44
CA ALA A 262 -13.25 -3.72 1.36
C ALA A 262 -14.31 -3.00 2.22
N ASP A 263 -13.91 -2.46 3.37
CA ASP A 263 -14.83 -1.74 4.26
C ASP A 263 -15.26 -0.42 3.61
N SER A 264 -14.29 0.30 3.03
CA SER A 264 -14.56 1.53 2.28
C SER A 264 -15.40 1.25 1.03
N ALA A 265 -15.16 0.14 0.32
CA ALA A 265 -15.97 -0.26 -0.84
C ALA A 265 -17.42 -0.58 -0.44
N ASN A 266 -17.65 -1.27 0.68
CA ASN A 266 -18.98 -1.51 1.23
C ASN A 266 -19.70 -0.21 1.60
N ALA A 267 -19.00 0.71 2.29
CA ALA A 267 -19.55 2.02 2.63
C ALA A 267 -19.92 2.83 1.37
N ALA A 268 -19.06 2.84 0.36
CA ALA A 268 -19.31 3.47 -0.93
C ALA A 268 -20.52 2.83 -1.65
N PHE A 269 -20.65 1.51 -1.60
CA PHE A 269 -21.76 0.79 -2.21
C PHE A 269 -23.09 1.18 -1.57
N LYS A 270 -23.17 1.17 -0.24
CA LYS A 270 -24.39 1.57 0.50
C LYS A 270 -24.79 3.00 0.22
N ASN A 271 -23.82 3.91 0.11
CA ASN A 271 -24.10 5.30 -0.25
C ASN A 271 -24.63 5.44 -1.69
N PHE A 272 -24.17 4.60 -2.61
CA PHE A 272 -24.53 4.70 -4.03
C PHE A 272 -25.80 3.92 -4.40
N TYR A 273 -25.98 2.72 -3.82
CA TYR A 273 -27.05 1.76 -4.15
C TYR A 273 -28.07 1.57 -3.01
N GLY A 274 -27.95 2.30 -1.90
CA GLY A 274 -28.82 2.17 -0.73
C GLY A 274 -28.72 0.80 -0.05
N ASP A 275 -29.86 0.27 0.38
CA ASP A 275 -29.97 -1.03 1.09
C ASP A 275 -29.85 -2.26 0.17
N SER A 276 -29.26 -2.10 -1.02
CA SER A 276 -28.99 -3.21 -1.94
C SER A 276 -28.05 -4.25 -1.31
N ASN A 277 -28.13 -5.51 -1.76
CA ASN A 277 -27.34 -6.61 -1.19
C ASN A 277 -25.86 -6.54 -1.61
N TYR A 278 -25.04 -5.85 -0.81
CA TYR A 278 -23.58 -5.78 -1.02
C TYR A 278 -22.91 -7.15 -1.00
N GLU A 279 -23.28 -8.03 -0.07
CA GLU A 279 -22.68 -9.37 0.06
C GLU A 279 -22.92 -10.19 -1.21
N GLY A 280 -24.14 -10.12 -1.76
CA GLY A 280 -24.47 -10.73 -3.04
C GLY A 280 -23.64 -10.15 -4.19
N TYR A 281 -23.51 -8.82 -4.26
CA TYR A 281 -22.71 -8.15 -5.29
C TYR A 281 -21.22 -8.54 -5.22
N ILE A 282 -20.61 -8.44 -4.03
CA ILE A 282 -19.17 -8.62 -3.86
C ILE A 282 -18.73 -10.09 -3.96
N SER A 283 -19.64 -11.04 -3.71
CA SER A 283 -19.37 -12.48 -3.85
C SER A 283 -18.87 -12.87 -5.25
N LYS A 284 -19.21 -12.10 -6.28
CA LYS A 284 -18.70 -12.29 -7.65
C LYS A 284 -17.18 -12.15 -7.78
N PHE A 285 -16.53 -11.48 -6.82
CA PHE A 285 -15.10 -11.18 -6.83
C PHE A 285 -14.32 -11.98 -5.77
N ILE A 286 -15.00 -12.89 -5.05
CA ILE A 286 -14.43 -13.64 -3.93
C ILE A 286 -14.85 -15.11 -4.04
N SER A 287 -13.90 -16.04 -4.14
CA SER A 287 -14.25 -17.47 -4.12
C SER A 287 -14.49 -18.02 -2.71
N LYS A 288 -13.77 -17.48 -1.72
CA LYS A 288 -13.76 -18.00 -0.35
C LYS A 288 -13.94 -16.94 0.72
N ARG A 289 -12.99 -16.02 0.83
CA ARG A 289 -13.04 -14.89 1.77
C ARG A 289 -12.18 -13.72 1.28
N VAL A 290 -12.46 -12.54 1.83
CA VAL A 290 -11.57 -11.39 1.76
C VAL A 290 -10.32 -11.66 2.61
N PHE A 291 -9.14 -11.36 2.07
CA PHE A 291 -7.90 -11.39 2.83
C PHE A 291 -7.62 -9.99 3.39
N HIS A 292 -7.74 -9.81 4.71
CA HIS A 292 -7.48 -8.53 5.36
C HIS A 292 -6.01 -8.40 5.79
N TYR A 293 -5.35 -7.37 5.29
CA TYR A 293 -3.96 -7.06 5.61
C TYR A 293 -3.85 -5.70 6.30
N SER A 294 -3.06 -5.65 7.37
CA SER A 294 -2.62 -4.42 8.01
C SER A 294 -1.37 -4.69 8.85
N ILE A 295 -0.43 -3.73 8.86
CA ILE A 295 0.73 -3.70 9.77
C ILE A 295 0.59 -2.63 10.85
N THR A 296 -0.59 -2.01 10.94
CA THR A 296 -0.87 -0.88 11.82
C THR A 296 -0.66 -1.23 13.29
N ALA A 297 -1.10 -2.41 13.73
CA ALA A 297 -0.87 -2.86 15.11
C ALA A 297 0.64 -3.01 15.42
N SER A 298 1.42 -3.61 14.52
CA SER A 298 2.87 -3.74 14.68
C SER A 298 3.56 -2.37 14.72
N ALA A 299 3.12 -1.43 13.89
CA ALA A 299 3.64 -0.06 13.92
C ALA A 299 3.29 0.69 15.20
N HIS A 300 2.10 0.48 15.76
CA HIS A 300 1.73 1.02 17.08
C HIS A 300 2.65 0.48 18.17
N GLN A 301 2.93 -0.82 18.17
CA GLN A 301 3.86 -1.41 19.14
C GLN A 301 5.29 -0.89 18.99
N LEU A 302 5.77 -0.68 17.76
CA LEU A 302 7.07 -0.03 17.53
C LEU A 302 7.11 1.40 18.08
N LEU A 303 6.04 2.17 17.91
CA LEU A 303 5.95 3.52 18.48
C LEU A 303 5.95 3.48 20.02
N TYR A 304 5.20 2.56 20.63
CA TYR A 304 5.23 2.35 22.08
C TYR A 304 6.63 2.01 22.58
N ALA A 305 7.29 1.04 21.96
CA ALA A 305 8.65 0.63 22.30
C ALA A 305 9.66 1.78 22.12
N HIS A 306 9.49 2.60 21.07
CA HIS A 306 10.33 3.77 20.85
C HIS A 306 10.14 4.82 21.95
N ILE A 307 8.89 5.13 22.35
CA ILE A 307 8.62 6.09 23.42
C ILE A 307 9.18 5.57 24.75
N GLU A 308 9.00 4.28 25.05
CA GLU A 308 9.56 3.67 26.26
C GLU A 308 11.08 3.73 26.27
N LYS A 309 11.74 3.42 25.14
CA LYS A 309 13.19 3.52 25.02
C LYS A 309 13.70 4.95 25.23
N GLU A 310 13.06 5.94 24.61
CA GLU A 310 13.56 7.32 24.62
C GLU A 310 13.17 8.12 25.88
N SER A 311 12.05 7.78 26.52
CA SER A 311 11.53 8.49 27.70
C SER A 311 11.61 7.69 29.01
N GLY A 312 11.72 6.37 28.94
CA GLY A 312 11.59 5.46 30.07
C GLY A 312 10.17 5.36 30.63
N ILE A 313 9.16 5.95 29.98
CA ILE A 313 7.74 5.75 30.34
C ILE A 313 7.26 4.46 29.69
N ASN A 314 6.85 3.49 30.51
CA ASN A 314 6.31 2.23 30.00
C ASN A 314 4.95 2.43 29.29
N GLN A 315 4.58 1.44 28.48
CA GLN A 315 3.35 1.47 27.68
C GLN A 315 2.06 1.69 28.50
N TYR A 316 1.97 1.13 29.72
CA TYR A 316 0.79 1.27 30.57
C TYR A 316 0.56 2.73 31.00
N ILE A 317 1.60 3.37 31.57
CA ILE A 317 1.53 4.78 31.99
C ILE A 317 1.27 5.67 30.77
N LEU A 318 1.95 5.42 29.66
CA LEU A 318 1.78 6.21 28.46
C LEU A 318 0.35 6.15 27.93
N TYR A 319 -0.27 4.96 27.92
CA TYR A 319 -1.65 4.78 27.50
C TYR A 319 -2.61 5.62 28.35
N GLU A 320 -2.55 5.49 29.68
CA GLU A 320 -3.43 6.23 30.59
C GLU A 320 -3.28 7.76 30.43
N VAL A 321 -2.03 8.22 30.32
CA VAL A 321 -1.73 9.65 30.23
C VAL A 321 -2.16 10.23 28.88
N LEU A 322 -1.93 9.53 27.76
CA LEU A 322 -2.39 9.97 26.44
C LEU A 322 -3.93 9.99 26.37
N GLU A 323 -4.60 9.01 26.97
CA GLU A 323 -6.06 8.99 27.03
C GLU A 323 -6.61 10.19 27.82
N SER A 324 -5.95 10.61 28.90
CA SER A 324 -6.35 11.79 29.68
C SER A 324 -6.38 13.09 28.88
N ILE A 325 -5.61 13.17 27.79
CA ILE A 325 -5.59 14.32 26.86
C ILE A 325 -6.28 14.03 25.53
N ASN A 326 -7.07 12.95 25.46
CA ASN A 326 -7.82 12.49 24.30
C ASN A 326 -6.94 12.24 23.05
N ILE A 327 -5.77 11.64 23.27
CA ILE A 327 -4.87 11.17 22.22
C ILE A 327 -4.81 9.65 22.28
N LYS A 328 -5.00 8.98 21.13
CA LYS A 328 -4.96 7.52 21.03
C LYS A 328 -3.97 7.13 19.95
N ILE A 329 -2.94 6.37 20.33
CA ILE A 329 -1.92 5.88 19.38
C ILE A 329 -2.58 4.91 18.39
N GLU A 330 -3.56 4.14 18.85
CA GLU A 330 -4.31 3.15 18.06
C GLU A 330 -5.11 3.77 16.91
N GLN A 331 -5.37 5.08 16.96
CA GLN A 331 -6.03 5.82 15.89
C GLN A 331 -5.05 6.45 14.90
N LYS A 332 -3.74 6.36 15.15
CA LYS A 332 -2.72 6.92 14.27
C LYS A 332 -2.50 6.03 13.06
N SER A 333 -2.46 6.66 11.89
CA SER A 333 -2.08 6.01 10.64
C SER A 333 -0.59 5.67 10.60
N LEU A 334 -0.20 4.70 9.77
CA LEU A 334 1.22 4.38 9.53
C LEU A 334 2.04 5.60 9.13
N ARG A 335 1.46 6.53 8.36
CA ARG A 335 2.14 7.76 7.93
C ARG A 335 2.38 8.73 9.07
N GLU A 336 1.45 8.84 10.03
CA GLU A 336 1.66 9.63 11.23
C GLU A 336 2.74 9.00 12.12
N ILE A 337 2.71 7.69 12.31
CA ILE A 337 3.75 6.96 13.05
C ILE A 337 5.11 7.16 12.38
N ALA A 338 5.17 7.05 11.05
CA ALA A 338 6.38 7.31 10.27
C ALA A 338 6.96 8.69 10.53
N ARG A 339 6.12 9.72 10.49
CA ARG A 339 6.54 11.11 10.76
C ARG A 339 7.10 11.31 12.16
N VAL A 340 6.59 10.55 13.14
CA VAL A 340 7.12 10.60 14.51
C VAL A 340 8.53 10.01 14.54
N LEU A 341 8.71 8.81 13.96
CA LEU A 341 9.94 8.02 14.08
C LEU A 341 11.05 8.44 13.09
N ASP A 342 10.70 8.93 11.90
CA ASP A 342 11.67 9.25 10.86
C ASP A 342 12.53 10.45 11.25
N ASN A 343 13.85 10.27 11.10
CA ASN A 343 14.87 11.25 11.50
C ASN A 343 14.58 11.82 12.90
N PHE A 344 14.29 10.95 13.87
CA PHE A 344 13.92 11.38 15.22
C PHE A 344 14.99 12.24 15.90
N GLU A 345 16.27 11.93 15.68
CA GLU A 345 17.40 12.69 16.22
C GLU A 345 17.45 14.15 15.75
N SER A 346 16.80 14.50 14.63
CA SER A 346 16.68 15.90 14.19
C SER A 346 15.53 16.65 14.86
N ALA A 347 14.71 15.99 15.68
CA ALA A 347 13.59 16.61 16.38
C ALA A 347 14.00 17.46 17.59
N TYR A 348 15.25 17.34 18.04
CA TYR A 348 15.74 18.02 19.22
C TYR A 348 17.21 18.43 19.06
N ARG A 349 17.66 19.30 19.96
CA ARG A 349 19.03 19.80 20.01
C ARG A 349 19.78 19.20 21.18
N LYS A 350 21.06 18.94 20.97
CA LYS A 350 21.99 18.47 21.99
C LYS A 350 22.94 19.62 22.37
N GLU A 351 22.64 20.26 23.49
CA GLU A 351 23.33 21.43 24.00
C GLU A 351 23.63 21.25 25.50
N LYS A 352 24.63 21.98 26.01
CA LYS A 352 24.98 21.94 27.43
C LYS A 352 23.99 22.78 28.25
N VAL A 353 23.33 22.17 29.21
CA VAL A 353 22.47 22.81 30.21
C VAL A 353 23.27 22.92 31.51
N ARG A 354 23.63 24.14 31.92
CA ARG A 354 24.39 24.38 33.17
C ARG A 354 23.42 24.51 34.35
N ILE A 355 23.69 23.78 35.44
CA ILE A 355 23.00 23.97 36.72
C ILE A 355 23.91 24.72 37.69
N THR A 356 25.17 24.30 37.80
CA THR A 356 26.23 25.00 38.52
C THR A 356 27.47 25.13 37.62
N ASP A 357 28.52 25.80 38.11
CA ASP A 357 29.80 25.87 37.39
C ASP A 357 30.46 24.48 37.21
N GLU A 358 30.25 23.58 38.16
CA GLU A 358 30.85 22.24 38.18
C GLU A 358 29.91 21.15 37.65
N PHE A 359 28.60 21.40 37.56
CA PHE A 359 27.60 20.39 37.22
C PHE A 359 26.68 20.80 36.06
N CYS A 360 26.63 19.96 35.02
CA CYS A 360 25.82 20.21 33.83
C CYS A 360 25.17 18.96 33.24
N PHE A 361 24.14 19.14 32.43
CA PHE A 361 23.50 18.07 31.66
C PHE A 361 23.64 18.34 30.16
N LEU A 362 23.46 17.31 29.36
CA LEU A 362 23.14 17.47 27.95
C LEU A 362 21.62 17.57 27.79
N SER A 363 21.15 18.44 26.90
CA SER A 363 19.72 18.72 26.72
C SER A 363 18.94 17.59 26.05
N ASP A 364 19.60 16.57 25.49
CA ASP A 364 18.98 15.37 24.92
C ASP A 364 18.44 14.41 26.00
N THR A 365 17.74 14.96 26.99
CA THR A 365 17.19 14.20 28.12
C THR A 365 15.93 13.44 27.70
N PRO A 366 15.51 12.43 28.48
CA PRO A 366 14.25 11.72 28.27
C PRO A 366 13.03 12.65 28.15
N LEU A 367 12.99 13.77 28.88
CA LEU A 367 11.92 14.75 28.76
C LEU A 367 11.91 15.48 27.41
N VAL A 368 13.06 15.93 26.91
CA VAL A 368 13.13 16.63 25.62
C VAL A 368 12.74 15.69 24.48
N LYS A 369 13.20 14.45 24.53
CA LYS A 369 12.83 13.41 23.57
C LYS A 369 11.33 13.10 23.61
N LEU A 370 10.76 12.94 24.80
CA LEU A 370 9.33 12.73 24.96
C LEU A 370 8.51 13.92 24.43
N LEU A 371 8.92 15.16 24.72
CA LEU A 371 8.28 16.37 24.20
C LEU A 371 8.33 16.41 22.67
N ALA A 372 9.47 16.06 22.07
CA ALA A 372 9.62 15.96 20.62
C ALA A 372 8.66 14.93 20.01
N ILE A 373 8.52 13.77 20.63
CA ILE A 373 7.55 12.74 20.20
C ILE A 373 6.11 13.25 20.33
N LEU A 374 5.72 13.81 21.48
CA LEU A 374 4.37 14.33 21.73
C LEU A 374 3.98 15.42 20.72
N ILE A 375 4.90 16.34 20.41
CA ILE A 375 4.67 17.37 19.39
C ILE A 375 4.47 16.74 18.01
N ARG A 376 5.31 15.77 17.62
CA ARG A 376 5.17 15.06 16.35
C ARG A 376 3.88 14.22 16.28
N LEU A 377 3.37 13.74 17.42
CA LEU A 377 2.07 13.07 17.54
C LEU A 377 0.88 14.02 17.39
N GLY A 378 1.12 15.34 17.41
CA GLY A 378 0.10 16.37 17.32
C GLY A 378 -0.46 16.83 18.67
N VAL A 379 0.21 16.52 19.79
CA VAL A 379 -0.17 17.04 21.11
C VAL A 379 0.04 18.55 21.13
N LYS A 380 -1.02 19.30 21.48
CA LYS A 380 -0.94 20.76 21.53
C LYS A 380 -0.18 21.21 22.76
N ARG A 381 0.53 22.35 22.66
CA ARG A 381 1.34 22.90 23.77
C ARG A 381 0.54 23.11 25.05
N ASN A 382 -0.74 23.50 24.95
CA ASN A 382 -1.62 23.69 26.10
C ASN A 382 -2.09 22.38 26.76
N GLN A 383 -1.88 21.23 26.11
CA GLN A 383 -2.18 19.90 26.66
C GLN A 383 -0.97 19.27 27.37
N LEU A 384 0.25 19.76 27.12
CA LEU A 384 1.47 19.17 27.66
C LEU A 384 1.47 19.18 29.20
N SER A 385 1.07 20.27 29.83
CA SER A 385 1.04 20.34 31.29
C SER A 385 0.09 19.31 31.91
N ALA A 386 -1.09 19.11 31.30
CA ALA A 386 -2.04 18.10 31.72
C ALA A 386 -1.48 16.68 31.53
N PHE A 387 -0.80 16.43 30.40
CA PHE A 387 -0.08 15.17 30.14
C PHE A 387 0.92 14.88 31.27
N PHE A 388 1.82 15.82 31.58
CA PHE A 388 2.84 15.58 32.62
C PHE A 388 2.24 15.44 34.03
N GLN A 389 1.19 16.21 34.36
CA GLN A 389 0.50 16.10 35.65
C GLN A 389 -0.18 14.75 35.86
N ALA A 390 -0.58 14.07 34.79
CA ALA A 390 -1.21 12.76 34.86
C ALA A 390 -0.21 11.59 35.00
N ILE A 391 1.09 11.82 34.84
CA ILE A 391 2.12 10.77 34.98
C ILE A 391 2.15 10.28 36.43
N GLN A 392 1.94 8.96 36.61
CA GLN A 392 2.12 8.26 37.86
C GLN A 392 3.06 7.06 37.67
N PRO A 393 3.85 6.68 38.69
CA PRO A 393 3.99 7.37 39.98
C PRO A 393 4.75 8.71 39.85
N ASN A 394 4.56 9.63 40.79
CA ASN A 394 5.17 10.97 40.77
C ASN A 394 6.70 10.95 40.64
N GLU A 395 7.36 9.91 41.17
CA GLU A 395 8.80 9.69 41.02
C GLU A 395 9.22 9.71 39.55
N LYS A 396 8.41 9.14 38.65
CA LYS A 396 8.71 9.09 37.22
C LYS A 396 8.63 10.47 36.58
N LEU A 397 7.61 11.24 36.94
CA LEU A 397 7.48 12.64 36.50
C LEU A 397 8.68 13.47 36.96
N ILE A 398 9.11 13.27 38.20
CA ILE A 398 10.24 13.99 38.77
C ILE A 398 11.51 13.61 38.04
N GLU A 399 11.78 12.31 37.84
CA GLU A 399 12.92 11.80 37.07
C GLU A 399 13.05 12.49 35.70
N LEU A 400 11.94 12.60 34.96
CA LEU A 400 11.90 13.31 33.68
C LEU A 400 12.21 14.81 33.81
N SER A 401 11.71 15.43 34.88
CA SER A 401 11.69 16.88 35.04
C SER A 401 12.97 17.47 35.65
N VAL A 402 13.76 16.67 36.39
CA VAL A 402 14.84 17.18 37.26
C VAL A 402 15.78 18.15 36.54
N CYS A 403 16.26 17.79 35.36
CA CYS A 403 17.28 18.56 34.63
C CYS A 403 16.84 19.99 34.29
N PHE A 404 15.54 20.25 34.22
CA PHE A 404 14.98 21.57 33.92
C PHE A 404 14.23 22.20 35.10
N ALA A 405 13.97 21.42 36.15
CA ALA A 405 13.34 21.88 37.39
C ALA A 405 14.35 22.54 38.33
N MET A 406 15.56 21.99 38.41
CA MET A 406 16.60 22.49 39.31
C MET A 406 17.30 23.75 38.76
N ASP A 407 17.64 24.64 39.68
CA ASP A 407 18.60 25.73 39.51
C ASP A 407 19.79 25.59 40.47
N GLU A 408 20.81 26.44 40.31
CA GLU A 408 22.02 26.45 41.13
C GLU A 408 21.71 26.41 42.64
N GLY A 409 20.76 27.23 43.08
CA GLY A 409 20.37 27.29 44.49
C GLY A 409 19.75 25.99 44.99
N SER A 410 18.92 25.35 44.17
CA SER A 410 18.26 24.08 44.51
C SER A 410 19.23 22.90 44.59
N PHE A 411 20.24 22.89 43.72
CA PHE A 411 21.27 21.86 43.67
C PHE A 411 22.15 21.93 44.92
N ILE A 412 22.59 23.13 45.29
CA ILE A 412 23.40 23.39 46.50
C ILE A 412 22.61 23.08 47.79
N ARG A 413 21.27 23.14 47.77
CA ARG A 413 20.38 22.97 48.94
C ARG A 413 19.78 21.57 49.09
N ASN A 414 20.57 20.52 48.81
CA ASN A 414 20.32 19.10 49.11
C ASN A 414 19.60 18.25 48.05
N GLU A 415 19.58 18.63 46.76
CA GLU A 415 19.07 17.77 45.66
C GLU A 415 17.63 17.25 45.89
N LYS A 416 16.76 18.09 46.49
CA LYS A 416 15.39 17.75 46.86
C LYS A 416 14.36 18.55 46.08
N ILE A 417 13.33 17.88 45.59
CA ILE A 417 12.16 18.47 44.93
C ILE A 417 10.91 18.20 45.75
N TYR A 418 10.06 19.21 45.93
CA TYR A 418 8.74 19.09 46.53
C TYR A 418 7.67 19.09 45.43
N TYR A 419 6.77 18.11 45.46
CA TYR A 419 5.67 17.99 44.49
C TYR A 419 4.48 17.28 45.11
N ASN A 420 3.26 17.76 44.84
CA ASN A 420 1.99 17.15 45.29
C ASN A 420 1.93 16.77 46.79
N GLY A 421 2.55 17.56 47.67
CA GLY A 421 2.53 17.30 49.11
C GLY A 421 3.68 16.43 49.63
N GLU A 422 4.55 15.95 48.74
CA GLU A 422 5.60 14.99 49.03
C GLU A 422 6.99 15.53 48.67
N LEU A 423 8.01 15.02 49.36
CA LEU A 423 9.40 15.41 49.17
C LEU A 423 10.15 14.25 48.51
N TYR A 424 10.90 14.55 47.46
CA TYR A 424 11.64 13.56 46.69
C TYR A 424 13.13 13.91 46.73
N GLN A 425 13.94 12.94 47.13
CA GLN A 425 15.40 13.01 47.05
C GLN A 425 15.83 12.48 45.70
N ILE A 426 16.66 13.25 45.01
CA ILE A 426 17.26 12.83 43.76
C ILE A 426 18.71 12.45 44.01
N SER A 427 19.21 11.50 43.23
CA SER A 427 20.63 11.17 43.17
C SER A 427 21.07 11.24 41.72
N PHE A 428 22.31 11.65 41.50
CA PHE A 428 22.90 11.76 40.16
C PHE A 428 24.11 10.84 40.01
N TYR A 429 24.34 10.38 38.78
CA TYR A 429 25.65 9.95 38.33
C TYR A 429 26.39 11.16 37.78
N GLU A 430 27.68 11.28 38.08
CA GLU A 430 28.56 12.27 37.47
C GLU A 430 29.69 11.54 36.75
N ASN A 431 29.93 11.92 35.50
CA ASN A 431 31.07 11.39 34.75
C ASN A 431 32.31 12.27 34.94
N GLN A 432 33.46 11.77 34.49
CA GLN A 432 34.75 12.46 34.57
C GLN A 432 34.82 13.83 33.86
N TYR A 433 33.76 14.24 33.15
CA TYR A 433 33.65 15.51 32.42
C TYR A 433 32.63 16.47 33.05
N GLY A 434 32.10 16.17 34.24
CA GLY A 434 31.13 17.01 34.95
C GLY A 434 29.71 16.96 34.38
N TYR A 435 29.39 15.92 33.59
CA TYR A 435 28.03 15.68 33.11
C TYR A 435 27.27 14.76 34.05
N GLY A 436 26.11 15.25 34.48
CA GLY A 436 25.15 14.54 35.30
C GLY A 436 24.22 13.64 34.49
N ALA A 437 23.75 12.56 35.10
CA ALA A 437 22.55 11.82 34.71
C ALA A 437 21.75 11.45 35.96
N VAL A 438 20.42 11.44 35.90
CA VAL A 438 19.60 11.04 37.04
C VAL A 438 19.87 9.55 37.33
N LYS A 439 20.24 9.25 38.57
CA LYS A 439 20.51 7.88 39.06
C LYS A 439 19.27 7.24 39.65
N ASP A 440 18.58 7.98 40.52
CA ASP A 440 17.43 7.48 41.27
C ASP A 440 16.62 8.64 41.85
N VAL A 441 15.32 8.41 42.07
CA VAL A 441 14.39 9.34 42.72
C VAL A 441 13.64 8.59 43.80
N LYS A 442 13.81 9.02 45.06
CA LYS A 442 13.17 8.38 46.22
C LYS A 442 12.23 9.32 46.94
N MET A 443 10.99 8.90 47.14
CA MET A 443 10.04 9.59 48.01
C MET A 443 10.47 9.49 49.48
N PHE A 444 10.46 10.62 50.18
CA PHE A 444 10.74 10.72 51.62
C PHE A 444 9.43 10.60 52.41
N SER A 445 9.16 9.43 53.00
CA SER A 445 7.86 9.10 53.63
C SER A 445 7.61 9.77 55.00
N ASN A 446 8.57 10.53 55.55
CA ASN A 446 8.44 11.08 56.90
C ASN A 446 7.72 12.44 56.90
N LYS A 447 6.38 12.40 56.96
CA LYS A 447 5.46 13.56 56.96
C LYS A 447 5.70 14.60 58.07
N LYS A 448 6.55 14.32 59.07
CA LYS A 448 6.59 15.13 60.30
C LYS A 448 7.49 16.37 60.29
N HIS A 449 8.47 16.52 59.41
CA HIS A 449 9.34 17.71 59.42
C HIS A 449 9.85 18.09 58.01
N ALA A 450 8.95 18.18 57.02
CA ALA A 450 9.29 18.87 55.78
C ALA A 450 9.22 20.37 56.04
N ILE A 451 10.29 20.94 56.58
CA ILE A 451 10.45 22.39 56.67
C ILE A 451 10.43 22.90 55.20
N ARG A 452 9.31 23.51 54.78
CA ARG A 452 9.10 24.16 53.47
C ARG A 452 10.17 25.20 53.09
N ILE A 453 11.07 25.54 54.01
CA ILE A 453 11.90 26.74 53.94
C ILE A 453 13.04 26.60 52.90
N ASN A 454 13.41 25.39 52.43
CA ASN A 454 14.60 25.22 51.58
C ASN A 454 14.50 24.28 50.35
N CYS A 455 13.32 23.80 49.95
CA CYS A 455 13.17 22.88 48.79
C CYS A 455 12.52 23.56 47.59
N VAL A 456 12.87 23.16 46.36
CA VAL A 456 12.21 23.67 45.14
C VAL A 456 10.88 22.96 44.92
N GLU A 457 9.82 23.75 44.77
CA GLU A 457 8.50 23.26 44.34
C GLU A 457 8.51 23.05 42.82
N LEU A 458 8.16 21.84 42.37
CA LEU A 458 8.14 21.49 40.95
C LEU A 458 7.03 22.27 40.23
N ASN A 459 7.42 23.18 39.34
CA ASN A 459 6.52 23.85 38.42
C ASN A 459 6.61 23.21 37.02
N ILE A 460 5.64 22.37 36.70
CA ILE A 460 5.60 21.61 35.43
C ILE A 460 5.56 22.55 34.21
N ASP A 461 4.78 23.64 34.26
CA ASP A 461 4.69 24.58 33.15
C ASP A 461 6.04 25.21 32.83
N LEU A 462 6.80 25.58 33.86
CA LEU A 462 8.13 26.16 33.72
C LEU A 462 9.13 25.13 33.18
N VAL A 463 9.10 23.91 33.70
CA VAL A 463 9.93 22.79 33.25
C VAL A 463 9.69 22.49 31.77
N VAL A 464 8.42 22.31 31.39
CA VAL A 464 8.03 22.05 30.00
C VAL A 464 8.47 23.21 29.11
N LYS A 465 8.25 24.46 29.53
CA LYS A 465 8.68 25.64 28.76
C LYS A 465 10.21 25.67 28.54
N ARG A 466 11.00 25.35 29.57
CA ARG A 466 12.47 25.27 29.48
C ARG A 466 12.91 24.15 28.55
N ALA A 467 12.36 22.96 28.71
CA ALA A 467 12.70 21.79 27.90
C ALA A 467 12.30 21.96 26.42
N LEU A 468 11.15 22.58 26.15
CA LEU A 468 10.69 22.91 24.79
C LEU A 468 11.64 23.83 24.02
N HIS A 469 12.51 24.57 24.71
CA HIS A 469 13.56 25.31 24.02
C HIS A 469 14.41 24.37 23.16
N TYR A 470 14.67 23.15 23.60
CA TYR A 470 15.55 22.20 22.95
C TYR A 470 14.84 21.27 21.94
N VAL A 471 13.54 21.47 21.69
CA VAL A 471 12.78 20.77 20.65
C VAL A 471 12.74 21.66 19.40
N ASN A 472 12.97 21.07 18.23
CA ASN A 472 13.01 21.78 16.94
C ASN A 472 11.63 22.02 16.32
#